data_AF-A0A832N2B8-F1
#
_entry.id   AF-A0A832N2B8-F1
#
_cell.length_a   1.000
_cell.length_b   1.000
_cell.length_c   1.000
_cell.angle_alpha   90.00
_cell.angle_beta   90.00
_cell.angle_gamma   90.00
#
_symmetry.space_group_name_H-M   'P 1'
#
loop_
_entity.id
_entity.type
_entity.pdbx_description
1 polymer ?
#
loop_
_entity_poly.entity_id
_entity_poly.type
_entity_poly.pdbx_seq_one_letter_code
_entity_poly.pdbx_strand_id
1 'polypeptide(L)'
;MAPQTRFSARMTSWMNHYHARRSMRVKAATGFTSRPEPRTIGSFARGRQLVAGNFQFAGYLITDSEIGLWDLPSPSRHFDEEIHGFQWLDDLAAVGDAPARRKAQEWTYGWIARFGRGQGPGWTPDLTGRRLIRWINHAIFLLNGRDAEDSEAFYRSLAQQTVFLSKRWKVASAGLPRFEALTGLIYAGLAISGMDMHVKPALGALA
;
A
#
# COMPACT_ATOMS: atom_id res chain seq x y z
N MET A 1 14.80 23.55 -10.06
CA MET A 1 13.66 22.80 -9.46
C MET A 1 12.77 23.84 -8.79
N ALA A 2 11.67 24.25 -9.43
CA ALA A 2 10.84 25.34 -8.90
C ALA A 2 10.17 24.88 -7.59
N PRO A 3 10.22 25.69 -6.51
CA PRO A 3 9.58 25.32 -5.25
C PRO A 3 8.07 25.22 -5.48
N GLN A 4 7.50 24.04 -5.19
CA GLN A 4 6.06 23.89 -5.18
C GLN A 4 5.48 24.81 -4.12
N THR A 5 4.73 25.82 -4.55
CA THR A 5 4.02 26.73 -3.63
C THR A 5 3.06 25.92 -2.77
N ARG A 6 2.92 26.26 -1.48
CA ARG A 6 2.02 25.56 -0.53
C ARG A 6 0.59 25.34 -1.07
N PHE A 7 0.14 26.22 -1.96
CA PHE A 7 -1.13 26.12 -2.68
C PHE A 7 -1.18 24.93 -3.66
N SER A 8 -0.12 24.71 -4.45
CA SER A 8 -0.01 23.56 -5.38
C SER A 8 0.02 22.21 -4.66
N ALA A 9 0.66 22.15 -3.48
CA ALA A 9 0.70 20.95 -2.65
C ALA A 9 -0.68 20.62 -2.05
N ARG A 10 -1.41 21.64 -1.55
CA ARG A 10 -2.78 21.47 -1.04
C ARG A 10 -3.75 21.03 -2.13
N MET A 11 -3.67 21.63 -3.32
CA MET A 11 -4.48 21.22 -4.48
C MET A 11 -4.17 19.77 -4.89
N THR A 12 -2.90 19.38 -4.90
CA THR A 12 -2.49 18.01 -5.23
C THR A 12 -3.05 16.99 -4.24
N SER A 13 -2.97 17.29 -2.94
CA SER A 13 -3.54 16.46 -1.89
C SER A 13 -5.06 16.32 -2.03
N TRP A 14 -5.79 17.43 -2.22
CA TRP A 14 -7.23 17.41 -2.44
C TRP A 14 -7.62 16.57 -3.67
N MET A 15 -6.91 16.74 -4.79
CA MET A 15 -7.14 15.95 -5.99
C MET A 15 -6.84 14.46 -5.78
N ASN A 16 -5.84 14.12 -4.97
CA ASN A 16 -5.56 12.72 -4.64
C ASN A 16 -6.74 12.12 -3.86
N HIS A 17 -7.25 12.80 -2.84
CA HIS A 17 -8.43 12.35 -2.11
C HIS A 17 -9.67 12.23 -3.00
N TYR A 18 -9.89 13.19 -3.90
CA TYR A 18 -10.99 13.14 -4.86
C TYR A 18 -10.91 11.89 -5.74
N HIS A 19 -9.74 11.62 -6.34
CA HIS A 19 -9.56 10.47 -7.21
C HIS A 19 -9.57 9.14 -6.46
N ALA A 20 -9.07 9.10 -5.21
CA ALA A 20 -9.14 7.92 -4.35
C ALA A 20 -10.59 7.60 -3.95
N ARG A 21 -11.39 8.61 -3.61
CA ARG A 21 -12.83 8.43 -3.36
C ARG A 21 -13.57 7.98 -4.61
N ARG A 22 -13.23 8.54 -5.77
CA ARG A 22 -13.86 8.19 -7.04
C ARG A 22 -13.54 6.76 -7.48
N SER A 23 -12.33 6.25 -7.18
CA SER A 23 -11.97 4.87 -7.52
C SER A 23 -12.76 3.82 -6.75
N MET A 24 -13.43 4.18 -5.64
CA MET A 24 -14.33 3.28 -4.91
C MET A 24 -15.45 2.67 -5.76
N ARG A 25 -15.83 3.31 -6.87
CA ARG A 25 -16.88 2.82 -7.78
C ARG A 25 -16.39 1.73 -8.73
N VAL A 26 -15.11 1.38 -8.69
CA VAL A 26 -14.57 0.29 -9.52
C VAL A 26 -15.17 -1.04 -9.09
N LYS A 27 -15.46 -1.91 -10.07
CA LYS A 27 -15.80 -3.30 -9.80
C LYS A 27 -14.59 -3.98 -9.15
N ALA A 28 -14.83 -4.79 -8.12
CA ALA A 28 -13.77 -5.56 -7.48
C ALA A 28 -13.09 -6.47 -8.51
N ALA A 29 -11.77 -6.64 -8.36
CA ALA A 29 -11.07 -7.65 -9.12
C ALA A 29 -11.56 -9.04 -8.72
N THR A 30 -11.58 -9.98 -9.67
CA THR A 30 -12.09 -11.34 -9.43
C THR A 30 -11.00 -12.30 -8.92
N GLY A 31 -9.74 -11.87 -8.87
CA GLY A 31 -8.61 -12.69 -8.42
C GLY A 31 -7.28 -12.26 -9.05
N PHE A 32 -6.25 -13.07 -8.82
CA PHE A 32 -4.94 -12.92 -9.45
C PHE A 32 -4.84 -13.74 -10.74
N THR A 33 -4.37 -13.11 -11.82
CA THR A 33 -4.03 -13.77 -13.11
C THR A 33 -2.66 -14.44 -13.07
N SER A 34 -1.75 -13.88 -12.29
CA SER A 34 -0.45 -14.47 -11.99
C SER A 34 -0.16 -14.31 -10.50
N ARG A 35 0.42 -15.34 -9.89
CA ARG A 35 0.92 -15.31 -8.51
C ARG A 35 2.43 -15.16 -8.57
N PRO A 36 2.97 -13.94 -8.63
CA PRO A 36 4.41 -13.80 -8.55
C PRO A 36 4.85 -14.28 -7.16
N GLU A 37 5.79 -15.23 -7.14
CA GLU A 37 6.48 -15.63 -5.90
C GLU A 37 7.01 -14.36 -5.20
N PRO A 38 6.91 -14.25 -3.86
CA PRO A 38 7.41 -13.08 -3.14
C PRO A 38 8.90 -12.86 -3.46
N ARG A 39 9.21 -11.78 -4.19
CA ARG A 39 10.59 -11.42 -4.54
C ARG A 39 11.23 -10.45 -3.55
N THR A 40 10.51 -10.06 -2.51
CA THR A 40 10.99 -9.14 -1.47
C THR A 40 11.41 -9.92 -0.24
N ILE A 41 12.60 -9.57 0.29
CA ILE A 41 13.15 -10.16 1.51
C ILE A 41 12.98 -9.11 2.62
N GLY A 42 12.14 -9.42 3.60
CA GLY A 42 12.03 -8.63 4.83
C GLY A 42 13.10 -8.98 5.85
N SER A 43 13.20 -8.19 6.91
CA SER A 43 14.08 -8.46 8.04
C SER A 43 13.35 -9.25 9.13
N PHE A 44 13.81 -10.48 9.37
CA PHE A 44 13.30 -11.32 10.46
C PHE A 44 13.39 -10.61 11.83
N ALA A 45 14.49 -9.92 12.11
CA ALA A 45 14.70 -9.19 13.36
C ALA A 45 13.68 -8.06 13.54
N ARG A 46 13.44 -7.25 12.49
CA ARG A 46 12.41 -6.19 12.52
C ARG A 46 11.01 -6.77 12.69
N GLY A 47 10.72 -7.89 12.01
CA GLY A 47 9.43 -8.57 12.15
C GLY A 47 9.20 -9.05 13.59
N ARG A 48 10.21 -9.63 14.25
CA ARG A 48 10.12 -10.04 15.66
C ARG A 48 9.90 -8.84 16.59
N GLN A 49 10.54 -7.71 16.31
CA GLN A 49 10.31 -6.46 17.05
C GLN A 49 8.86 -5.99 16.91
N LEU A 50 8.31 -5.97 15.69
CA LEU A 50 6.91 -5.62 15.43
C LEU A 50 5.93 -6.56 16.14
N VAL A 51 6.22 -7.86 16.14
CA VAL A 51 5.41 -8.86 16.86
C VAL A 51 5.42 -8.59 18.37
N ALA A 52 6.55 -8.13 18.91
CA ALA A 52 6.69 -7.78 20.32
C ALA A 52 6.18 -6.36 20.69
N GLY A 53 5.59 -5.61 19.74
CA GLY A 53 5.09 -4.25 20.01
C GLY A 53 6.16 -3.17 19.97
N ASN A 54 7.33 -3.44 19.37
CA ASN A 54 8.37 -2.44 19.14
C ASN A 54 8.26 -1.91 17.71
N PHE A 55 7.78 -0.68 17.58
CA PHE A 55 7.56 0.00 16.31
C PHE A 55 8.69 0.99 16.05
N GLN A 56 9.61 0.63 15.15
CA GLN A 56 10.69 1.51 14.71
C GLN A 56 10.43 1.98 13.28
N PHE A 57 10.00 3.24 13.13
CA PHE A 57 9.70 3.87 11.84
C PHE A 57 10.24 5.29 11.81
N ALA A 58 10.84 5.70 10.69
CA ALA A 58 11.39 7.03 10.44
C ALA A 58 12.31 7.54 11.57
N GLY A 59 13.05 6.65 12.22
CA GLY A 59 13.93 6.95 13.36
C GLY A 59 13.23 7.08 14.71
N TYR A 60 11.90 7.00 14.77
CA TYR A 60 11.13 6.98 16.01
C TYR A 60 10.92 5.54 16.48
N LEU A 61 11.10 5.32 17.79
CA LEU A 61 10.79 4.06 18.46
C LEU A 61 9.59 4.26 19.38
N ILE A 62 8.54 3.47 19.19
CA ILE A 62 7.39 3.39 20.09
C ILE A 62 7.29 1.94 20.57
N THR A 63 7.17 1.73 21.87
CA THR A 63 7.05 0.39 22.47
C THR A 63 5.72 0.28 23.20
N ASP A 64 4.83 -0.55 22.66
CA ASP A 64 3.52 -0.87 23.24
C ASP A 64 3.00 -2.15 22.57
N SER A 65 2.75 -3.22 23.34
CA SER A 65 2.31 -4.51 22.81
C SER A 65 0.83 -4.54 22.42
N GLU A 66 0.03 -3.66 23.03
CA GLU A 66 -1.43 -3.65 22.92
C GLU A 66 -1.93 -2.68 21.85
N ILE A 67 -1.12 -1.66 21.51
CA ILE A 67 -1.51 -0.68 20.49
C ILE A 67 -1.48 -1.27 19.06
N GLY A 68 -2.51 -0.94 18.29
CA GLY A 68 -2.57 -1.25 16.86
C GLY A 68 -1.70 -0.29 16.04
N LEU A 69 -1.19 -0.74 14.89
CA LEU A 69 -0.28 0.04 14.05
C LEU A 69 -0.83 1.40 13.65
N TRP A 70 -2.13 1.51 13.34
CA TRP A 70 -2.73 2.78 12.93
C TRP A 70 -3.40 3.55 14.08
N ASP A 71 -3.14 3.12 15.31
CA ASP A 71 -3.50 3.82 16.54
C ASP A 71 -2.26 4.45 17.18
N LEU A 72 -1.07 4.18 16.64
CA LEU A 72 0.18 4.85 17.02
C LEU A 72 0.07 6.36 16.85
N PRO A 73 0.67 7.15 17.77
CA PRO A 73 0.81 8.58 17.56
C PRO A 73 1.61 8.83 16.27
N SER A 74 1.25 9.88 15.54
CA SER A 74 1.95 10.32 14.34
C SER A 74 2.94 11.44 14.70
N PRO A 75 4.21 11.13 15.02
CA PRO A 75 5.19 12.13 15.42
C PRO A 75 5.69 12.99 14.25
N SER A 76 5.58 12.51 13.01
CA SER A 76 6.03 13.23 11.82
C SER A 76 5.39 12.71 10.54
N ARG A 77 5.42 13.52 9.48
CA ARG A 77 4.97 13.11 8.15
C ARG A 77 5.75 11.90 7.60
N HIS A 78 7.06 11.83 7.84
CA HIS A 78 7.89 10.72 7.36
C HIS A 78 7.52 9.39 8.04
N PHE A 79 7.09 9.45 9.30
CA PHE A 79 6.57 8.30 10.03
C PHE A 79 5.30 7.76 9.37
N ASP A 80 4.32 8.62 9.07
CA ASP A 80 3.10 8.22 8.36
C ASP A 80 3.41 7.63 6.98
N GLU A 81 4.33 8.25 6.23
CA GLU A 81 4.73 7.78 4.91
C GLU A 81 5.36 6.37 4.97
N GLU A 82 6.23 6.10 5.96
CA GLU A 82 6.84 4.78 6.11
C GLU A 82 5.79 3.70 6.42
N ILE A 83 4.87 3.97 7.35
CA ILE A 83 3.83 3.00 7.74
C ILE A 83 2.85 2.77 6.58
N HIS A 84 2.44 3.82 5.87
CA HIS A 84 1.55 3.72 4.71
C HIS A 84 2.21 3.11 3.46
N GLY A 85 3.54 2.99 3.45
CA GLY A 85 4.32 2.29 2.43
C GLY A 85 4.34 0.77 2.57
N PHE A 86 3.88 0.24 3.72
CA PHE A 86 3.74 -1.20 3.98
C PHE A 86 5.04 -2.03 4.02
N GLN A 87 6.23 -1.41 4.15
CA GLN A 87 7.50 -2.16 4.24
C GLN A 87 7.52 -3.17 5.39
N TRP A 88 6.83 -2.85 6.50
CA TRP A 88 6.66 -3.76 7.64
C TRP A 88 6.00 -5.10 7.27
N LEU A 89 5.28 -5.18 6.16
CA LEU A 89 4.65 -6.43 5.72
C LEU A 89 5.70 -7.45 5.24
N ASP A 90 6.76 -6.99 4.58
CA ASP A 90 7.90 -7.82 4.22
C ASP A 90 8.55 -8.41 5.49
N ASP A 91 8.74 -7.56 6.52
CA ASP A 91 9.34 -7.95 7.79
C ASP A 91 8.49 -9.00 8.54
N LEU A 92 7.16 -8.83 8.59
CA LEU A 92 6.26 -9.81 9.21
C LEU A 92 6.20 -11.13 8.41
N ALA A 93 6.20 -11.06 7.08
CA ALA A 93 6.24 -12.24 6.23
C ALA A 93 7.56 -13.03 6.41
N ALA A 94 8.68 -12.34 6.64
CA ALA A 94 9.96 -12.98 6.94
C ALA A 94 9.94 -13.77 8.26
N VAL A 95 9.14 -13.37 9.26
CA VAL A 95 8.92 -14.15 10.49
C VAL A 95 8.01 -15.35 10.22
N GLY A 96 6.93 -15.16 9.46
CA GLY A 96 6.08 -16.23 8.93
C GLY A 96 5.21 -16.99 9.96
N ASP A 97 5.39 -16.76 11.26
CA ASP A 97 4.62 -17.43 12.30
C ASP A 97 3.17 -16.92 12.42
N ALA A 98 2.35 -17.63 13.22
CA ALA A 98 0.94 -17.28 13.38
C ALA A 98 0.72 -15.88 14.00
N PRO A 99 1.46 -15.44 15.04
CA PRO A 99 1.41 -14.05 15.53
C PRO A 99 1.72 -13.01 14.46
N ALA A 100 2.80 -13.19 13.68
CA ALA A 100 3.19 -12.25 12.63
C ALA A 100 2.12 -12.14 11.55
N ARG A 101 1.54 -13.28 11.14
CA ARG A 101 0.44 -13.30 10.17
C ARG A 101 -0.82 -12.61 10.69
N ARG A 102 -1.20 -12.83 11.95
CA ARG A 102 -2.36 -12.15 12.55
C ARG A 102 -2.17 -10.63 12.55
N LYS A 103 -1.02 -10.12 12.99
CA LYS A 103 -0.73 -8.68 12.96
C LYS A 103 -0.71 -8.14 11.53
N ALA A 104 -0.11 -8.86 10.58
CA ALA A 104 -0.09 -8.43 9.17
C ALA A 104 -1.48 -8.29 8.58
N GLN A 105 -2.35 -9.26 8.84
CA GLN A 105 -3.74 -9.22 8.41
C GLN A 105 -4.50 -8.10 9.14
N GLU A 106 -4.46 -8.06 10.46
CA GLU A 106 -5.14 -7.05 11.28
C GLU A 106 -4.79 -5.63 10.83
N TRP A 107 -3.50 -5.35 10.61
CA TRP A 107 -3.06 -4.03 10.15
C TRP A 107 -3.45 -3.78 8.69
N THR A 108 -3.40 -4.77 7.80
CA THR A 108 -3.84 -4.59 6.42
C THR A 108 -5.34 -4.31 6.32
N TYR A 109 -6.19 -5.10 6.98
CA TYR A 109 -7.63 -4.91 7.01
C TYR A 109 -8.02 -3.67 7.80
N GLY A 110 -7.27 -3.34 8.86
CA GLY A 110 -7.37 -2.07 9.55
C GLY A 110 -7.14 -0.89 8.60
N TRP A 111 -6.17 -0.96 7.70
CA TRP A 111 -5.96 0.08 6.70
C TRP A 111 -7.14 0.19 5.73
N ILE A 112 -7.68 -0.95 5.25
CA ILE A 112 -8.85 -0.97 4.36
C ILE A 112 -10.04 -0.28 5.03
N ALA A 113 -10.32 -0.60 6.29
CA ALA A 113 -11.42 -0.03 7.04
C ALA A 113 -11.26 1.48 7.27
N ARG A 114 -10.07 1.91 7.70
CA ARG A 114 -9.77 3.30 8.08
C ARG A 114 -9.61 4.22 6.86
N PHE A 115 -8.89 3.76 5.84
CA PHE A 115 -8.38 4.61 4.76
C PHE A 115 -8.84 4.18 3.36
N GLY A 116 -9.40 2.98 3.20
CA GLY A 116 -9.84 2.45 1.90
C GLY A 116 -10.86 3.34 1.18
N ARG A 117 -11.56 4.21 1.92
CA ARG A 117 -12.48 5.22 1.38
C ARG A 117 -11.82 6.48 0.82
N GLY A 118 -10.51 6.46 0.53
CA GLY A 118 -9.79 7.61 -0.01
C GLY A 118 -9.46 8.70 1.02
N GLN A 119 -9.34 8.34 2.30
CA GLN A 119 -9.09 9.29 3.41
C GLN A 119 -7.68 9.07 4.00
N GLY A 120 -7.16 10.07 4.71
CA GLY A 120 -5.88 9.98 5.42
C GLY A 120 -4.61 10.06 4.52
N PRO A 121 -3.41 10.06 5.12
CA PRO A 121 -2.17 10.40 4.43
C PRO A 121 -1.66 9.34 3.43
N GLY A 122 -2.23 8.13 3.43
CA GLY A 122 -1.76 7.01 2.58
C GLY A 122 -2.11 7.04 1.09
N TRP A 123 -2.81 8.07 0.60
CA TRP A 123 -3.23 8.22 -0.80
C TRP A 123 -2.34 9.16 -1.61
N THR A 124 -1.05 8.85 -1.68
CA THR A 124 -0.13 9.43 -2.67
C THR A 124 0.25 8.38 -3.71
N PRO A 125 0.63 8.76 -4.95
CA PRO A 125 0.93 7.77 -5.98
C PRO A 125 2.12 6.86 -5.64
N ASP A 126 3.17 7.41 -5.03
CA ASP A 126 4.35 6.66 -4.61
C ASP A 126 4.03 5.62 -3.53
N LEU A 127 3.36 6.03 -2.44
CA LEU A 127 2.93 5.10 -1.38
C LEU A 127 1.95 4.05 -1.88
N THR A 128 1.04 4.43 -2.78
CA THR A 128 0.08 3.48 -3.34
C THR A 128 0.77 2.45 -4.25
N GLY A 129 1.77 2.87 -5.03
CA GLY A 129 2.58 1.96 -5.85
C GLY A 129 3.35 0.95 -4.98
N ARG A 130 4.05 1.46 -3.95
CA ARG A 130 4.75 0.65 -2.94
C ARG A 130 3.82 -0.36 -2.25
N ARG A 131 2.64 0.08 -1.82
CA ARG A 131 1.66 -0.75 -1.10
C ARG A 131 1.08 -1.85 -1.98
N LEU A 132 0.70 -1.52 -3.23
CA LEU A 132 0.21 -2.52 -4.19
C LEU A 132 1.22 -3.65 -4.40
N ILE A 133 2.49 -3.33 -4.62
CA ILE A 133 3.53 -4.36 -4.84
C ILE A 133 3.59 -5.32 -3.64
N ARG A 134 3.62 -4.79 -2.41
CA ARG A 134 3.71 -5.62 -1.20
C ARG A 134 2.45 -6.43 -0.94
N TRP A 135 1.28 -5.87 -1.18
CA TRP A 135 0.02 -6.61 -1.04
C TRP A 135 -0.09 -7.75 -2.05
N ILE A 136 0.36 -7.52 -3.29
CA ILE A 136 0.36 -8.55 -4.33
C ILE A 136 1.38 -9.65 -3.98
N ASN A 137 2.60 -9.28 -3.57
CA ASN A 137 3.63 -10.24 -3.16
C ASN A 137 3.18 -11.11 -1.98
N HIS A 138 2.54 -10.51 -0.99
CA HIS A 138 2.14 -11.18 0.24
C HIS A 138 0.66 -11.60 0.26
N ALA A 139 0.03 -11.69 -0.91
CA ALA A 139 -1.39 -12.01 -1.00
C ALA A 139 -1.74 -13.34 -0.33
N ILE A 140 -0.90 -14.38 -0.51
CA ILE A 140 -1.11 -15.69 0.14
C ILE A 140 -1.04 -15.55 1.67
N PHE A 141 -0.07 -14.80 2.18
CA PHE A 141 0.10 -14.56 3.61
C PHE A 141 -1.09 -13.80 4.22
N LEU A 142 -1.59 -12.80 3.50
CA LEU A 142 -2.73 -11.98 3.92
C LEU A 142 -4.08 -12.70 3.81
N LEU A 143 -4.30 -13.50 2.77
CA LEU A 143 -5.57 -14.20 2.54
C LEU A 143 -5.66 -15.55 3.25
N ASN A 144 -4.57 -16.07 3.81
CA ASN A 144 -4.57 -17.35 4.50
C ASN A 144 -5.58 -17.36 5.67
N GLY A 145 -6.56 -18.28 5.59
CA GLY A 145 -7.59 -18.45 6.61
C GLY A 145 -8.67 -17.36 6.63
N ARG A 146 -8.74 -16.51 5.59
CA ARG A 146 -9.78 -15.49 5.43
C ARG A 146 -11.00 -16.04 4.71
N ASP A 147 -12.18 -15.49 5.02
CA ASP A 147 -13.41 -15.85 4.33
C ASP A 147 -13.56 -15.13 2.99
N ALA A 148 -14.69 -15.37 2.32
CA ALA A 148 -14.98 -14.78 1.02
C ALA A 148 -15.21 -13.27 1.09
N GLU A 149 -15.79 -12.76 2.18
CA GLU A 149 -16.07 -11.32 2.36
C GLU A 149 -14.76 -10.53 2.54
N ASP A 150 -13.88 -11.03 3.40
CA ASP A 150 -12.53 -10.50 3.60
C ASP A 150 -11.70 -10.55 2.32
N SER A 151 -11.82 -11.63 1.55
CA SER A 151 -11.15 -11.78 0.26
C SER A 151 -11.68 -10.75 -0.76
N GLU A 152 -12.99 -10.57 -0.85
CA GLU A 152 -13.60 -9.58 -1.74
C GLU A 152 -13.19 -8.15 -1.36
N ALA A 153 -13.19 -7.83 -0.06
CA ALA A 153 -12.75 -6.52 0.44
C ALA A 153 -11.29 -6.23 0.05
N PHE A 154 -10.41 -7.23 0.17
CA PHE A 154 -9.02 -7.14 -0.24
C PHE A 154 -8.87 -6.88 -1.75
N TYR A 155 -9.53 -7.68 -2.60
CA TYR A 155 -9.47 -7.52 -4.05
C TYR A 155 -10.10 -6.20 -4.54
N ARG A 156 -11.18 -5.76 -3.89
CA ARG A 156 -11.80 -4.46 -4.14
C ARG A 156 -10.82 -3.33 -3.82
N SER A 157 -10.12 -3.41 -2.70
CA SER A 157 -9.13 -2.40 -2.31
C SER A 157 -7.94 -2.36 -3.28
N LEU A 158 -7.45 -3.52 -3.75
CA LEU A 158 -6.43 -3.57 -4.80
C LEU A 158 -6.88 -2.86 -6.07
N ALA A 159 -8.07 -3.18 -6.59
CA ALA A 159 -8.64 -2.54 -7.77
C ALA A 159 -8.76 -1.01 -7.62
N GLN A 160 -9.24 -0.54 -6.45
CA GLN A 160 -9.38 0.89 -6.15
C GLN A 160 -8.04 1.62 -6.20
N GLN A 161 -7.00 1.00 -5.65
CA GLN A 161 -5.64 1.53 -5.63
C GLN A 161 -5.03 1.57 -7.04
N THR A 162 -5.22 0.52 -7.85
CA THR A 162 -4.78 0.48 -9.25
C THR A 162 -5.44 1.58 -10.09
N VAL A 163 -6.76 1.75 -9.97
CA VAL A 163 -7.49 2.80 -10.70
C VAL A 163 -7.03 4.19 -10.25
N PHE A 164 -6.83 4.41 -8.95
CA PHE A 164 -6.27 5.66 -8.44
C PHE A 164 -4.91 5.96 -9.08
N LEU A 165 -3.99 4.99 -9.10
CA LEU A 165 -2.68 5.16 -9.72
C LEU A 165 -2.77 5.50 -11.20
N SER A 166 -3.61 4.81 -11.96
CA SER A 166 -3.79 5.07 -13.39
C SER A 166 -4.18 6.53 -13.68
N LYS A 167 -4.84 7.22 -12.73
CA LYS A 167 -5.24 8.62 -12.84
C LYS A 167 -4.23 9.61 -12.25
N ARG A 168 -3.39 9.20 -11.30
CA ARG A 168 -2.59 10.12 -10.47
C ARG A 168 -1.08 9.94 -10.55
N TRP A 169 -0.55 8.88 -11.18
CA TRP A 169 0.91 8.67 -11.24
C TRP A 169 1.69 9.89 -11.78
N LYS A 170 1.13 10.65 -12.72
CA LYS A 170 1.76 11.84 -13.32
C LYS A 170 2.05 12.97 -12.33
N VAL A 171 1.29 13.07 -11.24
CA VAL A 171 1.49 14.11 -10.24
C VAL A 171 2.54 13.75 -9.18
N ALA A 172 3.06 12.51 -9.20
CA ALA A 172 4.22 12.16 -8.39
C ALA A 172 5.42 12.99 -8.83
N SER A 173 6.21 13.41 -7.84
CA SER A 173 7.50 14.08 -8.06
C SER A 173 8.37 13.25 -9.00
N ALA A 174 9.14 13.94 -9.86
CA ALA A 174 10.07 13.27 -10.77
C ALA A 174 11.12 12.46 -9.98
N GLY A 175 11.65 11.40 -10.61
CA GLY A 175 12.56 10.45 -9.97
C GLY A 175 11.83 9.31 -9.28
N LEU A 176 12.40 8.84 -8.16
CA LEU A 176 11.97 7.63 -7.45
C LEU A 176 10.45 7.55 -7.18
N PRO A 177 9.76 8.60 -6.68
CA PRO A 177 8.32 8.51 -6.40
C PRO A 177 7.47 8.14 -7.61
N ARG A 178 7.82 8.65 -8.79
CA ARG A 178 7.12 8.34 -10.05
C ARG A 178 7.41 6.92 -10.53
N PHE A 179 8.65 6.45 -10.38
CA PHE A 179 9.00 5.06 -10.69
C PHE A 179 8.23 4.08 -9.80
N GLU A 180 8.12 4.35 -8.51
CA GLU A 180 7.37 3.48 -7.59
C GLU A 180 5.88 3.44 -7.95
N ALA A 181 5.29 4.59 -8.30
CA ALA A 181 3.91 4.67 -8.77
C ALA A 181 3.70 3.87 -10.08
N LEU A 182 4.59 4.03 -11.07
CA LEU A 182 4.50 3.33 -12.36
C LEU A 182 4.74 1.83 -12.22
N THR A 183 5.77 1.41 -11.48
CA THR A 183 6.07 0.00 -11.22
C THR A 183 4.91 -0.67 -10.50
N GLY A 184 4.32 -0.03 -9.48
CA GLY A 184 3.15 -0.57 -8.80
C GLY A 184 1.93 -0.70 -9.71
N LEU A 185 1.72 0.26 -10.61
CA LEU A 185 0.64 0.20 -11.61
C LEU A 185 0.84 -0.94 -12.62
N ILE A 186 2.07 -1.13 -13.11
CA ILE A 186 2.42 -2.23 -14.03
C ILE A 186 2.24 -3.57 -13.33
N TYR A 187 2.76 -3.70 -12.11
CA TYR A 187 2.68 -4.94 -11.34
C TYR A 187 1.22 -5.33 -11.07
N ALA A 188 0.41 -4.36 -10.65
CA ALA A 188 -1.03 -4.54 -10.48
C ALA A 188 -1.73 -4.93 -11.78
N GLY A 189 -1.42 -4.27 -12.91
CA GLY A 189 -2.01 -4.60 -14.20
C GLY A 189 -1.65 -5.99 -14.71
N LEU A 190 -0.48 -6.51 -14.36
CA LEU A 190 -0.03 -7.86 -14.73
C LEU A 190 -0.56 -8.95 -13.78
N ALA A 191 -0.72 -8.63 -12.49
CA ALA A 191 -1.09 -9.60 -11.47
C ALA A 191 -2.62 -9.70 -11.25
N ILE A 192 -3.37 -8.62 -11.44
CA ILE A 192 -4.78 -8.54 -11.05
C ILE A 192 -5.69 -8.72 -12.28
N SER A 193 -6.67 -9.60 -12.16
CA SER A 193 -7.68 -9.83 -13.20
C SER A 193 -8.47 -8.54 -13.51
N GLY A 194 -8.55 -8.20 -14.80
CA GLY A 194 -9.28 -7.03 -15.30
C GLY A 194 -8.56 -5.69 -15.21
N MET A 195 -7.25 -5.69 -14.92
CA MET A 195 -6.43 -4.46 -14.79
C MET A 195 -5.33 -4.33 -15.87
N ASP A 196 -5.27 -5.26 -16.81
CA ASP A 196 -4.25 -5.37 -17.87
C ASP A 196 -4.19 -4.15 -18.80
N MET A 197 -5.33 -3.48 -19.01
CA MET A 197 -5.42 -2.26 -19.81
C MET A 197 -4.52 -1.12 -19.31
N HIS A 198 -4.09 -1.16 -18.05
CA HIS A 198 -3.22 -0.15 -17.44
C HIS A 198 -1.73 -0.38 -17.72
N VAL A 199 -1.33 -1.56 -18.20
CA VAL A 199 0.08 -1.93 -18.40
C VAL A 199 0.72 -1.15 -19.53
N LYS A 200 0.13 -1.16 -20.75
CA LYS A 200 0.72 -0.48 -21.92
C LYS A 200 0.97 1.02 -21.69
N PRO A 201 0.00 1.81 -21.18
CA PRO A 201 0.23 3.23 -20.91
C PRO A 201 1.32 3.49 -19.86
N ALA A 202 1.46 2.60 -18.87
CA ALA A 202 2.46 2.74 -17.82
C ALA A 202 3.87 2.38 -18.32
N LEU A 203 4.01 1.32 -19.12
CA LEU A 203 5.27 0.97 -19.77
C LEU A 203 5.77 2.06 -20.71
N GLY A 204 4.87 2.67 -21.50
CA GLY A 204 5.23 3.78 -22.38
C GLY A 204 5.67 5.06 -21.64
N ALA A 205 5.45 5.14 -20.33
CA ALA A 205 5.93 6.26 -19.50
C ALA A 205 7.30 5.98 -18.83
N LEU A 206 7.80 4.74 -18.92
CA LEU A 206 9.13 4.34 -18.44
C LEU A 206 10.20 4.31 -19.55
N ALA A 207 9.77 4.23 -20.82
CA ALA A 207 10.61 4.32 -22.01
C ALA A 207 11.01 5.77 -22.29
#